data_AF-A0AB36CYH8-F1
#
_entry.id   AF-A0AB36CYH8-F1
#
_cell.length_a   1.000
_cell.length_b   1.000
_cell.length_c   1.000
_cell.angle_alpha   90.00
_cell.angle_beta   90.00
_cell.angle_gamma   90.00
#
_symmetry.space_group_name_H-M   'P 1'
#
loop_
_entity.id
_entity.type
_entity.pdbx_description
1 polymer ?
#
loop_
_entity_poly.entity_id
_entity_poly.type
_entity_poly.pdbx_seq_one_letter_code
_entity_poly.pdbx_strand_id
1 'polypeptide(L)'
;MRLRLLIGLLCCLAGVAHATPATAAPQKAYLTLIIDDLGQNLPRDRRVLALPGPVTAAIMPDTPHATEFAREAHRAGKIVILHMPMDPATGPFAWHPDLPIDELEKRLSAAFKVVPYTAGINNHMGSRMTAQQPAMAWLMADLQRRHKLFVDSRTSAQTVAAAEAQKIGLASVSRDVFLDDERTEAAIFTQLQTAINLAHKQGSAVMIGHPYPQTLAVLERELPKLKAQGIEWIDIKQMISVRSNRATAAHGKDGVYR
;
A
#
# COMPACT_ATOMS: atom_id res chain seq x y z
N MET A 1 -75.17 -23.88 -44.99
CA MET A 1 -74.59 -23.89 -43.63
C MET A 1 -73.07 -23.82 -43.77
N ARG A 2 -72.43 -22.75 -43.24
CA ARG A 2 -70.96 -22.56 -43.05
C ARG A 2 -70.13 -22.41 -44.36
N LEU A 3 -69.08 -21.60 -44.49
CA LEU A 3 -68.31 -20.75 -43.58
C LEU A 3 -67.54 -19.71 -44.43
N ARG A 4 -67.56 -18.42 -44.03
CA ARG A 4 -66.68 -17.37 -44.59
C ARG A 4 -65.29 -17.51 -43.96
N LEU A 5 -64.22 -17.53 -44.75
CA LEU A 5 -62.84 -17.42 -44.26
C LEU A 5 -62.39 -15.96 -44.41
N LEU A 6 -62.25 -15.24 -43.30
CA LEU A 6 -61.54 -13.96 -43.24
C LEU A 6 -60.08 -14.24 -42.88
N ILE A 7 -59.15 -13.76 -43.70
CA ILE A 7 -57.72 -13.75 -43.42
C ILE A 7 -57.43 -12.44 -42.66
N GLY A 8 -57.09 -12.55 -41.38
CA GLY A 8 -56.59 -11.44 -40.58
C GLY A 8 -55.07 -11.38 -40.64
N LEU A 9 -54.52 -10.32 -41.23
CA LEU A 9 -53.10 -10.02 -41.23
C LEU A 9 -52.74 -9.36 -39.89
N LEU A 10 -52.03 -10.07 -39.02
CA LEU A 10 -51.56 -9.57 -37.74
C LEU A 10 -50.13 -9.01 -37.90
N CYS A 11 -50.00 -7.69 -37.98
CA CYS A 11 -48.70 -7.01 -37.92
C CYS A 11 -48.19 -7.00 -36.47
N CYS A 12 -47.22 -7.85 -36.15
CA CYS A 12 -46.48 -7.78 -34.90
C CYS A 12 -45.42 -6.69 -34.97
N LEU A 13 -45.70 -5.52 -34.41
CA LEU A 13 -44.69 -4.50 -34.08
C LEU A 13 -43.93 -4.94 -32.83
N ALA A 14 -42.74 -5.51 -33.02
CA ALA A 14 -41.82 -5.78 -31.92
C ALA A 14 -41.15 -4.46 -31.48
N GLY A 15 -41.60 -3.91 -30.35
CA GLY A 15 -40.95 -2.78 -29.70
C GLY A 15 -39.61 -3.20 -29.11
N VAL A 16 -38.50 -2.72 -29.68
CA VAL A 16 -37.15 -2.91 -29.14
C VAL A 16 -36.95 -1.89 -28.02
N ALA A 17 -37.23 -2.29 -26.78
CA ALA A 17 -36.90 -1.50 -25.60
C ALA A 17 -35.37 -1.36 -25.50
N HIS A 18 -34.85 -0.18 -25.84
CA HIS A 18 -33.46 0.15 -25.61
C HIS A 18 -33.27 0.34 -24.11
N ALA A 19 -32.71 -0.67 -23.44
CA ALA A 19 -32.23 -0.51 -22.08
C ALA A 19 -31.09 0.51 -22.09
N THR A 20 -31.33 1.68 -21.52
CA THR A 20 -30.28 2.65 -21.22
C THR A 20 -29.24 1.96 -20.33
N PRO A 21 -27.94 2.04 -20.63
CA PRO A 21 -26.93 1.45 -19.76
C PRO A 21 -27.05 2.12 -18.41
N ALA A 22 -27.31 1.33 -17.36
CA ALA A 22 -27.30 1.81 -16.00
C ALA A 22 -25.95 2.45 -15.75
N THR A 23 -25.93 3.76 -15.52
CA THR A 23 -24.73 4.49 -15.13
C THR A 23 -24.21 3.81 -13.87
N ALA A 24 -23.10 3.07 -14.00
CA ALA A 24 -22.49 2.40 -12.87
C ALA A 24 -22.28 3.46 -11.78
N ALA A 25 -22.70 3.15 -10.54
CA ALA A 25 -22.44 4.03 -9.41
C ALA A 25 -20.94 4.40 -9.42
N PRO A 26 -20.58 5.68 -9.20
CA PRO A 26 -19.20 6.11 -9.30
C PRO A 26 -18.33 5.18 -8.44
N GLN A 27 -17.33 4.58 -9.07
CA GLN A 27 -16.43 3.65 -8.39
C GLN A 27 -15.78 4.39 -7.22
N LYS A 28 -15.98 3.88 -6.00
CA LYS A 28 -15.34 4.43 -4.81
C LYS A 28 -13.83 4.42 -5.00
N ALA A 29 -13.18 5.52 -4.63
CA ALA A 29 -11.76 5.68 -4.77
C ALA A 29 -11.08 5.77 -3.41
N TYR A 30 -10.20 4.82 -3.16
CA TYR A 30 -9.54 4.65 -1.88
C TYR A 30 -8.09 5.08 -1.93
N LEU A 31 -7.61 5.68 -0.84
CA LEU A 31 -6.20 6.02 -0.70
C LEU A 31 -5.69 5.56 0.66
N THR A 32 -4.45 5.09 0.73
CA THR A 32 -3.73 4.88 2.00
C THR A 32 -2.36 5.54 1.93
N LEU A 33 -1.87 6.03 3.07
CA LEU A 33 -0.58 6.69 3.22
C LEU A 33 0.30 5.92 4.19
N ILE A 34 1.55 5.68 3.78
CA ILE A 34 2.62 5.19 4.62
C ILE A 34 3.71 6.27 4.68
N ILE A 35 4.24 6.55 5.87
CA ILE A 35 5.42 7.39 6.04
C ILE A 35 6.57 6.54 6.56
N ASP A 36 7.63 6.45 5.75
CA ASP A 36 8.85 5.69 5.98
C ASP A 36 9.89 6.49 6.80
N ASP A 37 10.99 5.84 7.19
CA ASP A 37 12.13 6.43 7.90
C ASP A 37 11.84 7.13 9.24
N LEU A 38 10.80 6.69 9.95
CA LEU A 38 10.43 7.25 11.26
C LEU A 38 11.30 6.70 12.39
N GLY A 39 11.40 7.48 13.47
CA GLY A 39 12.19 7.18 14.67
C GLY A 39 13.53 7.93 14.73
N GLN A 40 13.83 8.77 13.73
CA GLN A 40 15.07 9.54 13.64
C GLN A 40 15.00 10.86 14.41
N ASN A 41 13.87 11.58 14.37
CA ASN A 41 13.75 12.91 14.95
C ASN A 41 12.34 13.11 15.50
N LEU A 42 12.19 13.05 16.83
CA LEU A 42 10.87 13.08 17.47
C LEU A 42 10.05 14.34 17.14
N PRO A 43 10.57 15.59 17.21
CA PRO A 43 9.78 16.77 16.84
C PRO A 43 9.20 16.71 15.43
N ARG A 44 10.02 16.28 14.45
CA ARG A 44 9.59 16.13 13.05
C ARG A 44 8.62 14.97 12.89
N ASP A 45 8.95 13.81 13.43
CA ASP A 45 8.20 12.57 13.24
C ASP A 45 6.83 12.65 13.95
N ARG A 46 6.72 13.39 15.06
CA ARG A 46 5.43 13.67 15.73
C ARG A 46 4.45 14.47 14.87
N ARG A 47 4.91 15.22 13.85
CA ARG A 47 4.00 15.85 12.88
C ARG A 47 3.21 14.80 12.09
N VAL A 48 3.77 13.63 11.83
CA VAL A 48 3.06 12.50 11.18
C VAL A 48 1.90 12.02 12.04
N LEU A 49 2.09 11.98 13.37
CA LEU A 49 1.04 11.59 14.31
C LEU A 49 -0.12 12.58 14.32
N ALA A 50 0.16 13.86 14.07
CA ALA A 50 -0.83 14.94 14.02
C ALA A 50 -1.67 14.98 12.73
N LEU A 51 -1.30 14.22 11.68
CA LEU A 51 -2.11 14.12 10.47
C LEU A 51 -3.50 13.51 10.79
N PRO A 52 -4.59 14.04 10.19
CA PRO A 52 -5.96 13.78 10.66
C PRO A 52 -6.53 12.40 10.32
N GLY A 53 -5.81 11.59 9.54
CA GLY A 53 -6.30 10.29 9.06
C GLY A 53 -5.40 9.10 9.39
N PRO A 54 -5.73 7.93 8.84
CA PRO A 54 -5.09 6.65 9.16
C PRO A 54 -3.73 6.49 8.47
N VAL A 55 -2.75 7.31 8.86
CA VAL A 55 -1.36 7.15 8.43
C VAL A 55 -0.80 5.86 9.01
N THR A 56 -0.14 5.07 8.17
CA THR A 56 0.72 3.97 8.63
C THR A 56 2.13 4.50 8.86
N ALA A 57 2.64 4.33 10.07
CA ALA A 57 3.97 4.75 10.48
C ALA A 57 4.96 3.58 10.31
N ALA A 58 5.91 3.71 9.39
CA ALA A 58 6.96 2.74 9.15
C ALA A 58 8.25 3.19 9.84
N ILE A 59 8.68 2.42 10.85
CA ILE A 59 9.73 2.81 11.79
C ILE A 59 10.96 1.93 11.57
N MET A 60 12.11 2.54 11.36
CA MET A 60 13.38 1.83 11.22
C MET A 60 13.92 1.40 12.59
N PRO A 61 14.38 0.14 12.75
CA PRO A 61 14.89 -0.36 14.03
C PRO A 61 16.24 0.25 14.43
N ASP A 62 17.00 0.76 13.47
CA ASP A 62 18.34 1.34 13.65
C ASP A 62 18.31 2.78 14.21
N THR A 63 17.12 3.34 14.43
CA THR A 63 16.95 4.75 14.76
C THR A 63 16.98 5.01 16.27
N PRO A 64 17.49 6.16 16.74
CA PRO A 64 17.67 6.43 18.16
C PRO A 64 16.37 6.45 18.96
N HIS A 65 15.23 6.72 18.31
CA HIS A 65 13.93 6.82 18.97
C HIS A 65 12.94 5.74 18.51
N ALA A 66 13.39 4.66 17.87
CA ALA A 66 12.53 3.61 17.32
C ALA A 66 11.47 3.11 18.32
N THR A 67 11.91 2.70 19.51
CA THR A 67 11.02 2.16 20.56
C THR A 67 10.08 3.21 21.14
N GLU A 68 10.58 4.42 21.40
CA GLU A 68 9.79 5.51 21.95
C GLU A 68 8.70 5.93 20.96
N PHE A 69 9.10 6.19 19.71
CA PHE A 69 8.19 6.65 18.68
C PHE A 69 7.15 5.58 18.31
N ALA A 70 7.51 4.29 18.29
CA ALA A 70 6.54 3.20 18.08
C ALA A 70 5.44 3.18 19.16
N ARG A 71 5.80 3.43 20.43
CA ARG A 71 4.83 3.53 21.53
C ARG A 71 3.92 4.75 21.37
N GLU A 72 4.47 5.89 20.95
CA GLU A 72 3.70 7.11 20.68
C GLU A 72 2.74 6.92 19.51
N ALA A 73 3.20 6.36 18.39
CA ALA A 73 2.41 6.09 17.20
C ALA A 73 1.24 5.16 17.51
N HIS A 74 1.50 4.06 18.23
CA HIS A 74 0.44 3.16 18.68
C HIS A 74 -0.57 3.87 19.59
N ARG A 75 -0.10 4.66 20.58
CA ARG A 75 -1.00 5.40 21.49
C ARG A 75 -1.86 6.43 20.75
N ALA A 76 -1.32 7.03 19.69
CA ALA A 76 -2.03 7.93 18.79
C ALA A 76 -2.98 7.21 17.81
N GLY A 77 -3.13 5.88 17.93
CA GLY A 77 -4.02 5.08 17.08
C GLY A 77 -3.50 4.88 15.66
N LYS A 78 -2.22 5.17 15.38
CA LYS A 78 -1.61 4.92 14.07
C LYS A 78 -1.22 3.45 13.95
N ILE A 79 -1.31 2.90 12.73
CA ILE A 79 -0.76 1.58 12.45
C ILE A 79 0.75 1.69 12.40
N VAL A 80 1.45 0.85 13.18
CA VAL A 80 2.90 0.75 13.15
C VAL A 80 3.32 -0.42 12.27
N ILE A 81 4.29 -0.22 11.39
CA ILE A 81 4.99 -1.31 10.70
C ILE A 81 6.51 -1.16 10.89
N LEU A 82 7.22 -2.27 10.83
CA LEU A 82 8.68 -2.27 10.84
C LEU A 82 9.20 -1.88 9.45
N HIS A 83 10.01 -0.83 9.37
CA HIS A 83 10.72 -0.45 8.15
C HIS A 83 12.08 -1.15 8.12
N MET A 84 12.11 -2.35 7.53
CA MET A 84 13.25 -3.25 7.64
C MET A 84 14.35 -2.88 6.64
N PRO A 85 15.58 -2.55 7.09
CA PRO A 85 16.71 -2.30 6.19
C PRO A 85 17.07 -3.56 5.40
N MET A 86 17.16 -3.41 4.08
CA MET A 86 17.48 -4.47 3.15
C MET A 86 18.45 -3.98 2.08
N ASP A 87 19.36 -4.85 1.64
CA ASP A 87 20.43 -4.51 0.69
C ASP A 87 19.89 -3.73 -0.53
N PRO A 88 20.47 -2.55 -0.84
CA PRO A 88 21.81 -2.09 -0.41
C PRO A 88 21.85 -1.26 0.88
N ALA A 89 20.79 -1.22 1.70
CA ALA A 89 20.89 -0.59 3.01
C ALA A 89 21.94 -1.30 3.88
N THR A 90 22.51 -0.54 4.81
CA THR A 90 23.53 -1.00 5.75
C THR A 90 23.02 -0.82 7.18
N GLY A 91 23.76 -1.37 8.15
CA GLY A 91 23.43 -1.25 9.57
C GLY A 91 23.26 -2.62 10.24
N PRO A 92 23.15 -2.64 11.58
CA PRO A 92 23.10 -3.87 12.37
C PRO A 92 21.88 -4.76 12.04
N PHE A 93 20.79 -4.20 11.55
CA PHE A 93 19.60 -4.97 11.17
C PHE A 93 19.54 -5.30 9.68
N ALA A 94 20.40 -4.72 8.85
CA ALA A 94 20.30 -4.82 7.40
C ALA A 94 20.35 -6.27 6.91
N TRP A 95 19.41 -6.64 6.05
CA TRP A 95 19.42 -7.92 5.36
C TRP A 95 20.29 -7.86 4.11
N HIS A 96 21.22 -8.80 3.96
CA HIS A 96 22.03 -8.97 2.75
C HIS A 96 21.81 -10.36 2.14
N PRO A 97 21.84 -10.50 0.80
CA PRO A 97 21.70 -11.79 0.10
C PRO A 97 22.68 -12.87 0.57
N ASP A 98 23.88 -12.45 1.00
CA ASP A 98 24.97 -13.36 1.37
C ASP A 98 24.86 -13.87 2.83
N LEU A 99 23.90 -13.35 3.61
CA LEU A 99 23.66 -13.81 4.97
C LEU A 99 22.81 -15.08 4.96
N PRO A 100 23.13 -16.06 5.82
CA PRO A 100 22.31 -17.24 5.96
C PRO A 100 20.97 -16.88 6.63
N ILE A 101 19.93 -17.69 6.36
CA ILE A 101 18.55 -17.44 6.77
C ILE A 101 18.41 -17.31 8.31
N ASP A 102 19.19 -18.06 9.08
CA ASP A 102 19.19 -18.00 10.55
C ASP A 102 19.64 -16.62 11.07
N GLU A 103 20.63 -16.00 10.43
CA GLU A 103 21.07 -14.65 10.76
C GLU A 103 20.03 -13.60 10.33
N LEU A 104 19.37 -13.79 9.16
CA LEU A 104 18.25 -12.94 8.75
C LEU A 104 17.08 -13.01 9.74
N GLU A 105 16.73 -14.21 10.20
CA GLU A 105 15.68 -14.46 11.20
C GLU A 105 16.02 -13.79 12.54
N LYS A 106 17.27 -13.94 12.99
CA LYS A 106 17.75 -13.31 14.23
C LYS A 106 17.64 -11.79 14.16
N ARG A 107 18.04 -11.17 13.04
CA ARG A 107 17.91 -9.72 12.80
C ARG A 107 16.45 -9.28 12.79
N LEU A 108 15.57 -9.99 12.08
CA LEU A 108 14.13 -9.70 12.04
C LEU A 108 13.50 -9.80 13.44
N SER A 109 13.82 -10.85 14.18
CA SER A 109 13.32 -11.06 15.53
C SER A 109 13.82 -9.99 16.52
N ALA A 110 15.06 -9.51 16.37
CA ALA A 110 15.58 -8.40 17.13
C ALA A 110 14.89 -7.07 16.76
N ALA A 111 14.67 -6.82 15.47
CA ALA A 111 14.01 -5.61 14.98
C ALA A 111 12.57 -5.48 15.51
N PHE A 112 11.82 -6.58 15.54
CA PHE A 112 10.47 -6.60 16.15
C PHE A 112 10.46 -6.32 17.66
N LYS A 113 11.55 -6.60 18.38
CA LYS A 113 11.66 -6.24 19.80
C LYS A 113 11.91 -4.74 19.97
N VAL A 114 12.71 -4.15 19.09
CA VAL A 114 13.03 -2.71 19.10
C VAL A 114 11.82 -1.87 18.67
N VAL A 115 11.06 -2.31 17.67
CA VAL A 115 9.86 -1.64 17.16
C VAL A 115 8.62 -2.42 17.62
N PRO A 116 8.05 -2.15 18.81
CA PRO A 116 6.88 -2.85 19.31
C PRO A 116 5.61 -2.49 18.52
N TYR A 117 4.56 -3.29 18.72
CA TYR A 117 3.20 -3.10 18.18
C TYR A 117 3.04 -3.14 16.65
N THR A 118 4.02 -3.68 15.94
CA THR A 118 3.99 -3.76 14.49
C THR A 118 2.82 -4.62 14.00
N ALA A 119 2.06 -4.13 13.04
CA ALA A 119 1.05 -4.89 12.30
C ALA A 119 1.68 -5.68 11.14
N GLY A 120 2.86 -5.26 10.68
CA GLY A 120 3.54 -5.81 9.51
C GLY A 120 4.92 -5.21 9.34
N ILE A 121 5.49 -5.41 8.15
CA ILE A 121 6.75 -4.81 7.75
C ILE A 121 6.66 -4.25 6.32
N ASN A 122 7.55 -3.33 5.99
CA ASN A 122 7.95 -3.00 4.62
C ASN A 122 9.48 -2.98 4.50
N ASN A 123 10.00 -2.86 3.28
CA ASN A 123 11.43 -2.78 3.02
C ASN A 123 11.91 -1.32 2.93
N HIS A 124 12.99 -1.00 3.66
CA HIS A 124 13.83 0.18 3.45
C HIS A 124 14.93 -0.17 2.45
N MET A 125 15.05 0.59 1.36
CA MET A 125 15.84 0.20 0.19
C MET A 125 15.45 -1.20 -0.30
N GLY A 126 16.37 -2.17 -0.37
CA GLY A 126 16.03 -3.56 -0.68
C GLY A 126 16.06 -3.94 -2.17
N SER A 127 16.58 -3.10 -3.06
CA SER A 127 16.55 -3.38 -4.51
C SER A 127 17.24 -4.69 -4.89
N ARG A 128 18.28 -5.10 -4.16
CA ARG A 128 18.96 -6.40 -4.37
C ARG A 128 18.35 -7.51 -3.53
N MET A 129 17.98 -7.21 -2.28
CA MET A 129 17.43 -8.21 -1.35
C MET A 129 16.05 -8.72 -1.77
N THR A 130 15.17 -7.82 -2.22
CA THR A 130 13.80 -8.16 -2.61
C THR A 130 13.73 -8.96 -3.92
N ALA A 131 14.83 -9.02 -4.69
CA ALA A 131 14.97 -9.90 -5.84
C ALA A 131 15.38 -11.34 -5.47
N GLN A 132 15.77 -11.59 -4.21
CA GLN A 132 16.20 -12.91 -3.75
C GLN A 132 15.00 -13.78 -3.39
N GLN A 133 14.55 -14.60 -4.34
CA GLN A 133 13.37 -15.45 -4.16
C GLN A 133 13.42 -16.34 -2.92
N PRO A 134 14.52 -17.08 -2.62
CA PRO A 134 14.53 -17.95 -1.43
C PRO A 134 14.33 -17.18 -0.12
N ALA A 135 14.94 -16.01 0.00
CA ALA A 135 14.82 -15.19 1.20
C ALA A 135 13.44 -14.52 1.32
N MET A 136 12.88 -14.04 0.21
CA MET A 136 11.52 -13.47 0.21
C MET A 136 10.47 -14.53 0.49
N ALA A 137 10.58 -15.73 -0.10
CA ALA A 137 9.67 -16.84 0.19
C ALA A 137 9.70 -17.23 1.68
N TRP A 138 10.90 -17.32 2.26
CA TRP A 138 11.07 -17.57 3.69
C TRP A 138 10.43 -16.46 4.54
N LEU A 139 10.70 -15.20 4.20
CA LEU A 139 10.16 -14.04 4.92
C LEU A 139 8.62 -14.06 4.93
N MET A 140 7.98 -14.29 3.78
CA MET A 140 6.51 -14.31 3.72
C MET A 140 5.91 -15.43 4.58
N ALA A 141 6.51 -16.61 4.55
CA ALA A 141 6.09 -17.71 5.42
C ALA A 141 6.27 -17.37 6.91
N ASP A 142 7.36 -16.69 7.27
CA ASP A 142 7.61 -16.24 8.65
C ASP A 142 6.62 -15.16 9.10
N LEU A 143 6.34 -14.17 8.25
CA LEU A 143 5.33 -13.15 8.51
C LEU A 143 3.94 -13.75 8.69
N GLN A 144 3.58 -14.77 7.87
CA GLN A 144 2.31 -15.47 8.01
C GLN A 144 2.18 -16.15 9.39
N ARG A 145 3.22 -16.87 9.83
CA ARG A 145 3.25 -17.50 11.17
C ARG A 145 3.16 -16.49 12.30
N ARG A 146 3.70 -15.28 12.10
CA ARG A 146 3.66 -14.17 13.07
C ARG A 146 2.38 -13.32 12.97
N HIS A 147 1.44 -13.67 12.09
CA HIS A 147 0.25 -12.89 11.80
C HIS A 147 0.55 -11.43 11.42
N LYS A 148 1.57 -11.22 10.58
CA LYS A 148 2.04 -9.92 10.10
C LYS A 148 1.68 -9.73 8.63
N LEU A 149 1.37 -8.50 8.24
CA LEU A 149 1.23 -8.12 6.83
C LEU A 149 2.58 -7.74 6.20
N PHE A 150 2.63 -7.73 4.87
CA PHE A 150 3.77 -7.23 4.12
C PHE A 150 3.37 -6.08 3.18
N VAL A 151 4.15 -5.00 3.18
CA VAL A 151 4.05 -3.96 2.15
C VAL A 151 5.32 -3.96 1.32
N ASP A 152 5.18 -4.18 0.02
CA ASP A 152 6.29 -4.02 -0.92
C ASP A 152 6.47 -2.54 -1.27
N SER A 153 7.57 -1.94 -0.82
CA SER A 153 7.93 -0.55 -1.15
C SER A 153 8.35 -0.39 -2.61
N ARG A 154 8.59 -1.49 -3.34
CA ARG A 154 8.95 -1.56 -4.77
C ARG A 154 10.10 -0.64 -5.16
N THR A 155 11.23 -0.74 -4.46
CA THR A 155 12.45 0.02 -4.76
C THR A 155 13.17 -0.47 -6.04
N SER A 156 12.76 -1.62 -6.58
CA SER A 156 13.19 -2.16 -7.87
C SER A 156 12.00 -2.86 -8.55
N ALA A 157 11.98 -2.85 -9.88
CA ALA A 157 11.03 -3.65 -10.66
C ALA A 157 11.33 -5.17 -10.60
N GLN A 158 12.52 -5.54 -10.11
CA GLN A 158 12.97 -6.93 -9.95
C GLN A 158 12.51 -7.57 -8.61
N THR A 159 11.80 -6.83 -7.76
CA THR A 159 11.25 -7.40 -6.52
C THR A 159 10.35 -8.59 -6.84
N VAL A 160 10.55 -9.70 -6.13
CA VAL A 160 9.65 -10.86 -6.14
C VAL A 160 8.81 -10.93 -4.87
N ALA A 161 8.98 -9.97 -3.95
CA ALA A 161 8.41 -10.04 -2.61
C ALA A 161 6.87 -10.10 -2.61
N ALA A 162 6.21 -9.24 -3.39
CA ALA A 162 4.75 -9.27 -3.53
C ALA A 162 4.24 -10.56 -4.20
N ALA A 163 4.98 -11.11 -5.17
CA ALA A 163 4.62 -12.38 -5.82
C ALA A 163 4.72 -13.56 -4.84
N GLU A 164 5.79 -13.63 -4.03
CA GLU A 164 5.91 -14.64 -2.98
C GLU A 164 4.83 -14.51 -1.90
N ALA A 165 4.44 -13.28 -1.54
CA ALA A 165 3.36 -13.04 -0.58
C ALA A 165 2.01 -13.53 -1.14
N GLN A 166 1.72 -13.21 -2.41
CA GLN A 166 0.51 -13.62 -3.08
C GLN A 166 0.40 -15.15 -3.21
N LYS A 167 1.50 -15.85 -3.52
CA LYS A 167 1.53 -17.32 -3.66
C LYS A 167 0.99 -18.06 -2.43
N ILE A 168 1.26 -17.54 -1.24
CA ILE A 168 0.84 -18.17 0.03
C ILE A 168 -0.38 -17.48 0.67
N GLY A 169 -0.98 -16.51 -0.03
CA GLY A 169 -2.12 -15.75 0.48
C GLY A 169 -1.80 -14.85 1.67
N LEU A 170 -0.53 -14.45 1.85
CA LEU A 170 -0.17 -13.49 2.90
C LEU A 170 -0.84 -12.15 2.62
N ALA A 171 -1.40 -11.53 3.66
CA ALA A 171 -1.95 -10.17 3.58
C ALA A 171 -0.86 -9.19 3.10
N SER A 172 -0.99 -8.71 1.87
CA SER A 172 0.04 -7.88 1.27
C SER A 172 -0.48 -6.87 0.27
N VAL A 173 0.28 -5.79 0.09
CA VAL A 173 0.05 -4.81 -0.96
C VAL A 173 1.37 -4.21 -1.44
N SER A 174 1.38 -3.61 -2.62
CA SER A 174 2.53 -2.85 -3.11
C SER A 174 2.20 -1.38 -3.26
N ARG A 175 3.22 -0.54 -3.08
CA ARG A 175 3.16 0.88 -3.38
C ARG A 175 2.88 1.15 -4.85
N ASP A 176 2.00 2.10 -5.13
CA ASP A 176 1.79 2.65 -6.48
C ASP A 176 2.59 3.94 -6.72
N VAL A 177 2.62 4.85 -5.73
CA VAL A 177 3.22 6.18 -5.88
C VAL A 177 4.21 6.46 -4.76
N PHE A 178 5.41 6.94 -5.12
CA PHE A 178 6.34 7.54 -4.17
C PHE A 178 6.16 9.06 -4.22
N LEU A 179 5.97 9.67 -3.06
CA LEU A 179 5.59 11.08 -2.99
C LEU A 179 6.78 12.02 -3.19
N ASP A 180 7.97 11.63 -2.73
CA ASP A 180 9.07 12.57 -2.49
C ASP A 180 10.43 12.11 -3.00
N ASP A 181 10.43 11.44 -4.16
CA ASP A 181 11.65 11.21 -4.95
C ASP A 181 12.37 12.54 -5.25
N GLU A 182 11.60 13.58 -5.59
CA GLU A 182 12.09 14.95 -5.65
C GLU A 182 11.57 15.74 -4.45
N ARG A 183 12.49 16.32 -3.66
CA ARG A 183 12.20 16.96 -2.37
C ARG A 183 11.77 18.43 -2.50
N THR A 184 10.86 18.71 -3.44
CA THR A 184 10.24 20.02 -3.62
C THR A 184 8.74 19.92 -3.39
N GLU A 185 8.11 20.92 -2.77
CA GLU A 185 6.66 20.88 -2.53
C GLU A 185 5.85 20.73 -3.83
N ALA A 186 6.32 21.31 -4.93
CA ALA A 186 5.67 21.23 -6.23
C ALA A 186 5.69 19.80 -6.82
N ALA A 187 6.83 19.11 -6.76
CA ALA A 187 6.94 17.73 -7.21
C ALA A 187 6.11 16.80 -6.31
N ILE A 188 6.18 16.99 -4.98
CA ILE A 188 5.41 16.20 -4.02
C ILE A 188 3.90 16.38 -4.22
N PHE A 189 3.45 17.61 -4.45
CA PHE A 189 2.06 17.89 -4.79
C PHE A 189 1.65 17.18 -6.09
N THR A 190 2.51 17.18 -7.11
CA THR A 190 2.27 16.48 -8.38
C THR A 190 2.13 14.98 -8.17
N GLN A 191 2.97 14.37 -7.32
CA GLN A 191 2.86 12.95 -6.97
C GLN A 191 1.59 12.64 -6.17
N LEU A 192 1.17 13.52 -5.25
CA LEU A 192 -0.11 13.38 -4.55
C LEU A 192 -1.29 13.41 -5.54
N GLN A 193 -1.30 14.33 -6.49
CA GLN A 193 -2.32 14.39 -7.55
C GLN A 193 -2.30 13.13 -8.44
N THR A 194 -1.11 12.59 -8.71
CA THR A 194 -0.96 11.31 -9.41
C THR A 194 -1.61 10.16 -8.65
N ALA A 195 -1.41 10.08 -7.33
CA ALA A 195 -2.03 9.06 -6.48
C ALA A 195 -3.58 9.19 -6.45
N ILE A 196 -4.09 10.42 -6.38
CA ILE A 196 -5.54 10.70 -6.42
C ILE A 196 -6.14 10.27 -7.77
N ASN A 197 -5.52 10.66 -8.87
CA ASN A 197 -5.96 10.27 -10.22
C ASN A 197 -5.92 8.75 -10.41
N LEU A 198 -4.88 8.10 -9.88
CA LEU A 198 -4.78 6.64 -9.92
C LEU A 198 -5.91 5.98 -9.11
N ALA A 199 -6.19 6.47 -7.90
CA ALA A 199 -7.29 5.98 -7.08
C ALA A 199 -8.65 6.11 -7.79
N HIS A 200 -8.92 7.21 -8.49
CA HIS A 200 -10.12 7.36 -9.32
C HIS A 200 -10.18 6.36 -10.48
N LYS A 201 -9.03 6.11 -11.13
CA LYS A 201 -8.97 5.27 -12.33
C LYS A 201 -9.09 3.77 -12.02
N GLN A 202 -8.46 3.30 -10.95
CA GLN A 202 -8.37 1.87 -10.63
C GLN A 202 -9.06 1.48 -9.31
N GLY A 203 -9.75 2.44 -8.67
CA GLY A 203 -10.46 2.27 -7.40
C GLY A 203 -9.60 2.42 -6.16
N SER A 204 -8.27 2.34 -6.24
CA SER A 204 -7.40 2.56 -5.07
C SER A 204 -5.96 2.95 -5.40
N ALA A 205 -5.29 3.64 -4.49
CA ALA A 205 -3.85 3.92 -4.55
C ALA A 205 -3.15 3.80 -3.18
N VAL A 206 -1.96 3.20 -3.17
CA VAL A 206 -1.04 3.16 -2.03
C VAL A 206 0.08 4.15 -2.31
N MET A 207 0.21 5.16 -1.45
CA MET A 207 1.30 6.13 -1.52
C MET A 207 2.23 6.00 -0.32
N ILE A 208 3.53 6.16 -0.59
CA ILE A 208 4.58 6.18 0.42
C ILE A 208 5.36 7.49 0.27
N GLY A 209 5.71 8.11 1.39
CA GLY A 209 6.69 9.19 1.43
C GLY A 209 7.49 9.13 2.73
N HIS A 210 8.23 10.19 3.02
CA HIS A 210 9.10 10.32 4.18
C HIS A 210 8.78 11.60 4.95
N PRO A 211 9.22 11.73 6.22
CA PRO A 211 8.90 12.88 7.05
C PRO A 211 9.74 14.13 6.69
N TYR A 212 10.10 14.33 5.42
CA TYR A 212 10.78 15.56 5.01
C TYR A 212 9.89 16.78 5.27
N PRO A 213 10.45 17.95 5.63
CA PRO A 213 9.66 19.15 5.89
C PRO A 213 8.70 19.52 4.76
N GLN A 214 9.15 19.39 3.50
CA GLN A 214 8.37 19.65 2.29
C GLN A 214 7.22 18.65 2.13
N THR A 215 7.49 17.37 2.38
CA THR A 215 6.47 16.31 2.34
C THR A 215 5.38 16.58 3.36
N LEU A 216 5.76 16.84 4.61
CA LEU A 216 4.83 17.15 5.68
C LEU A 216 4.02 18.42 5.40
N ALA A 217 4.65 19.48 4.88
CA ALA A 217 3.95 20.71 4.53
C ALA A 217 2.85 20.50 3.47
N VAL A 218 3.13 19.71 2.43
CA VAL A 218 2.13 19.36 1.41
C VAL A 218 1.03 18.48 2.01
N LEU A 219 1.39 17.44 2.77
CA LEU A 219 0.40 16.52 3.34
C LEU A 219 -0.52 17.20 4.35
N GLU A 220 0.00 18.04 5.23
CA GLU A 220 -0.77 18.84 6.18
C GLU A 220 -1.77 19.77 5.46
N ARG A 221 -1.36 20.36 4.33
CA ARG A 221 -2.19 21.26 3.52
C ARG A 221 -3.25 20.53 2.71
N GLU A 222 -2.92 19.39 2.11
CA GLU A 222 -3.74 18.74 1.07
C GLU A 222 -4.59 17.56 1.55
N LEU A 223 -4.13 16.78 2.53
CA LEU A 223 -4.88 15.61 3.02
C LEU A 223 -6.29 15.96 3.54
N PRO A 224 -6.52 17.10 4.25
CA PRO A 224 -7.87 17.49 4.65
C PRO A 224 -8.87 17.68 3.49
N LYS A 225 -8.37 17.88 2.26
CA LYS A 225 -9.18 18.13 1.06
C LYS A 225 -9.56 16.85 0.32
N LEU A 226 -9.04 15.69 0.69
CA LEU A 226 -9.25 14.42 -0.03
C LEU A 226 -10.74 14.07 -0.18
N LYS A 227 -11.53 14.24 0.89
CA LYS A 227 -12.97 13.93 0.86
C LYS A 227 -13.72 14.77 -0.17
N ALA A 228 -13.38 16.05 -0.30
CA ALA A 228 -13.97 16.94 -1.30
C ALA A 228 -13.58 16.54 -2.74
N GLN A 229 -12.47 15.81 -2.90
CA GLN A 229 -12.02 15.25 -4.16
C GLN A 229 -12.60 13.85 -4.44
N GLY A 230 -13.51 13.34 -3.58
CA GLY A 230 -14.12 12.01 -3.77
C GLY A 230 -13.25 10.84 -3.31
N ILE A 231 -12.17 11.12 -2.56
CA ILE A 231 -11.27 10.10 -2.02
C ILE A 231 -11.67 9.71 -0.60
N GLU A 232 -11.80 8.41 -0.36
CA GLU A 232 -11.91 7.82 0.97
C GLU A 232 -10.51 7.39 1.44
N TRP A 233 -9.96 8.13 2.42
CA TRP A 233 -8.67 7.78 3.02
C TRP A 233 -8.87 6.67 4.07
N ILE A 234 -8.37 5.48 3.76
CA ILE A 234 -8.47 4.25 4.55
C ILE A 234 -7.11 3.81 5.08
N ASP A 235 -7.12 2.94 6.08
CA ASP A 235 -5.90 2.35 6.62
C ASP A 235 -5.33 1.24 5.72
N ILE A 236 -4.08 0.83 5.97
CA ILE A 236 -3.40 -0.16 5.13
C ILE A 236 -4.05 -1.56 5.18
N LYS A 237 -4.69 -1.95 6.30
CA LYS A 237 -5.37 -3.24 6.41
C LYS A 237 -6.64 -3.25 5.58
N GLN A 238 -7.41 -2.16 5.64
CA GLN A 238 -8.56 -1.95 4.76
C GLN A 238 -8.15 -1.93 3.29
N MET A 239 -7.03 -1.28 2.96
CA MET A 239 -6.49 -1.27 1.60
C MET A 239 -6.15 -2.68 1.08
N ILE A 240 -5.52 -3.51 1.91
CA ILE A 240 -5.25 -4.91 1.56
C ILE A 240 -6.55 -5.66 1.29
N SER A 241 -7.60 -5.45 2.10
CA SER A 241 -8.92 -6.05 1.87
C SER A 241 -9.56 -5.58 0.56
N VAL A 242 -9.51 -4.27 0.26
CA VAL A 242 -10.01 -3.67 -0.99
C VAL A 242 -9.31 -4.29 -2.20
N ARG A 243 -8.00 -4.54 -2.11
CA ARG A 243 -7.21 -5.13 -3.21
C ARG A 243 -7.24 -6.66 -3.22
N SER A 244 -7.58 -7.31 -2.11
CA SER A 244 -7.55 -8.78 -1.97
C SER A 244 -6.21 -9.39 -2.42
N ASN A 245 -5.09 -8.78 -2.00
CA ASN A 245 -3.73 -9.15 -2.40
C ASN A 245 -3.46 -9.15 -3.92
N ARG A 246 -4.26 -8.43 -4.72
CA ARG A 246 -4.10 -8.40 -6.18
C ARG A 246 -3.17 -7.29 -6.63
N ALA A 247 -2.38 -7.60 -7.65
CA ALA A 247 -1.55 -6.65 -8.36
C ALA A 247 -2.40 -5.64 -9.15
N THR A 248 -1.95 -4.40 -9.20
CA THR A 248 -2.45 -3.41 -10.16
C THR A 248 -1.82 -3.68 -11.54
N ALA A 249 -2.37 -3.07 -12.59
CA ALA A 249 -1.84 -3.22 -13.95
C ALA A 249 -0.37 -2.77 -14.08
N ALA A 250 0.11 -1.90 -13.18
CA ALA A 250 1.50 -1.47 -13.15
C ALA A 250 2.46 -2.52 -12.58
N HIS A 251 1.97 -3.53 -11.85
CA HIS A 251 2.80 -4.50 -11.13
C HIS A 251 2.57 -5.94 -11.57
N GLY A 252 1.60 -6.16 -12.45
CA GLY A 252 1.13 -7.49 -12.75
C GLY A 252 0.17 -7.54 -13.93
N LYS A 253 -0.45 -8.71 -14.12
CA LYS A 253 -1.50 -8.91 -15.12
C LYS A 253 -2.62 -9.73 -14.48
N ASP A 254 -3.86 -9.34 -14.75
CA ASP A 254 -5.06 -10.04 -14.27
C ASP A 254 -5.08 -10.27 -12.74
N GLY A 255 -4.52 -9.30 -11.99
CA GLY A 255 -4.41 -9.36 -10.53
C GLY A 255 -3.25 -10.19 -9.99
N VAL A 256 -2.45 -10.83 -10.85
CA VAL A 256 -1.29 -11.63 -10.48
C VAL A 256 -0.01 -10.81 -10.58
N TYR A 257 0.79 -10.79 -9.50
CA TYR A 257 2.10 -10.13 -9.49
C TYR A 257 3.08 -10.84 -10.42
N ARG A 258 3.91 -10.04 -11.11
CA ARG A 258 5.03 -10.53 -11.92
C ARG A 258 6.31 -10.56 -11.12
#